data_AF-A0A966SDS0-F1
#
_entry.id   AF-A0A966SDS0-F1
#
_cell.length_a   1.000
_cell.length_b   1.000
_cell.length_c   1.000
_cell.angle_alpha   90.00
_cell.angle_beta   90.00
_cell.angle_gamma   90.00
#
_symmetry.space_group_name_H-M   'P 1'
#
loop_
_entity.id
_entity.type
_entity.pdbx_description
1 polymer ?
#
loop_
_entity_poly.entity_id
_entity_poly.type
_entity_poly.pdbx_seq_one_letter_code
_entity_poly.pdbx_strand_id
1 'polypeptide(L)'
;MHSNRPTCDWRAHAAFTLIELLVVIAILAGMLLPALAKAKGKAKQVQCVNNVKQIGLAFKVYNGDFDELYPIHTQWNDWGGKQGTSAPPNPVGNIVDTSRPLNRYSADTKSYRCPSDAGDAVWNMKNCYDAYGSSYSVQWNTDRYQTLHVTATTINGTSRDSAFAASPTTKLIFGDYIWHRDRNTLLTATEWHNYRGERRVPLFFADGHGEFFKFPLLYETYGTATPTNPPPDVTNGWW
;
A
#
# COMPACT_ATOMS: atom_id res chain seq x y z
N MET A 1 -47.26 -50.46 -47.12
CA MET A 1 -46.73 -49.08 -46.99
C MET A 1 -45.53 -49.12 -46.05
N HIS A 2 -44.38 -48.62 -46.47
CA HIS A 2 -43.21 -48.36 -45.60
C HIS A 2 -42.54 -47.07 -46.11
N SER A 3 -42.15 -46.18 -45.19
CA SER A 3 -41.61 -44.86 -45.53
C SER A 3 -40.12 -44.81 -45.18
N ASN A 4 -39.27 -45.01 -46.19
CA ASN A 4 -37.84 -44.78 -46.06
C ASN A 4 -37.59 -43.27 -46.01
N ARG A 5 -37.38 -42.73 -44.81
CA ARG A 5 -36.84 -41.37 -44.63
C ARG A 5 -35.31 -41.44 -44.76
N PRO A 6 -34.66 -40.61 -45.60
CA PRO A 6 -33.21 -40.57 -45.67
C PRO A 6 -32.64 -39.97 -44.37
N THR A 7 -31.88 -40.76 -43.62
CA THR A 7 -31.05 -40.26 -42.52
C THR A 7 -29.85 -39.54 -43.11
N CYS A 8 -29.87 -38.21 -43.11
CA CYS A 8 -28.75 -37.41 -43.59
C CYS A 8 -27.62 -37.43 -42.54
N ASP A 9 -26.62 -38.28 -42.77
CA ASP A 9 -25.47 -38.42 -41.86
C ASP A 9 -24.41 -37.36 -42.17
N TRP A 10 -24.51 -36.21 -41.52
CA TRP A 10 -23.68 -35.02 -41.75
C TRP A 10 -22.21 -35.16 -41.30
N ARG A 11 -21.67 -36.38 -41.20
CA ARG A 11 -20.33 -36.71 -40.67
C ARG A 11 -19.17 -36.39 -41.63
N ALA A 12 -19.24 -35.23 -42.28
CA ALA A 12 -18.09 -34.60 -42.90
C ALA A 12 -17.08 -34.22 -41.81
N HIS A 13 -16.02 -35.01 -41.67
CA HIS A 13 -14.94 -34.74 -40.72
C HIS A 13 -14.09 -33.59 -41.25
N ALA A 14 -14.49 -32.35 -40.96
CA ALA A 14 -13.71 -31.17 -41.26
C ALA A 14 -12.35 -31.25 -40.54
N ALA A 15 -11.26 -31.34 -41.32
CA ALA A 15 -9.90 -31.37 -40.79
C ALA A 15 -9.56 -29.96 -40.27
N PHE A 16 -9.60 -29.81 -38.93
CA PHE A 16 -9.40 -28.53 -38.26
C PHE A 16 -8.02 -27.96 -38.59
N THR A 17 -7.97 -26.77 -39.18
CA THR A 17 -6.73 -26.15 -39.64
C THR A 17 -5.95 -25.54 -38.48
N LEU A 18 -4.63 -25.40 -38.66
CA LEU A 18 -3.78 -24.68 -37.72
C LEU A 18 -4.25 -23.23 -37.52
N ILE A 19 -4.80 -22.59 -38.56
CA ILE A 19 -5.29 -21.21 -38.50
C ILE A 19 -6.54 -21.10 -37.61
N GLU A 20 -7.50 -22.01 -37.74
CA GLU A 20 -8.70 -22.03 -36.89
C GLU A 20 -8.34 -22.23 -35.41
N LEU A 21 -7.39 -23.13 -35.10
CA LEU A 21 -6.88 -23.31 -33.75
C LEU A 21 -6.23 -22.03 -33.20
N LEU A 22 -5.35 -21.41 -33.98
CA LEU A 22 -4.66 -20.17 -33.60
C LEU A 22 -5.63 -19.00 -33.38
N VAL A 23 -6.66 -18.86 -34.22
CA VAL A 23 -7.69 -17.83 -34.08
C VAL A 23 -8.54 -18.06 -32.82
N VAL A 24 -8.97 -19.29 -32.54
CA VAL A 24 -9.76 -19.58 -31.32
C VAL A 24 -8.95 -19.30 -30.05
N ILE A 25 -7.70 -19.75 -29.95
CA ILE A 25 -6.88 -19.44 -28.75
C ILE A 25 -6.55 -17.95 -28.63
N ALA A 26 -6.39 -17.22 -29.74
CA ALA A 26 -6.16 -15.78 -29.73
C ALA A 26 -7.40 -15.00 -29.24
N ILE A 27 -8.60 -15.39 -29.68
CA ILE A 27 -9.87 -14.79 -29.22
C ILE A 27 -10.07 -15.06 -27.72
N LEU A 28 -9.88 -16.31 -27.28
CA LEU A 28 -10.00 -16.67 -25.87
C LEU A 28 -8.97 -15.92 -24.99
N ALA A 29 -7.71 -15.86 -25.40
CA ALA A 29 -6.68 -15.09 -24.72
C ALA A 29 -7.02 -13.58 -24.66
N GLY A 30 -7.52 -13.02 -25.78
CA GLY A 30 -7.95 -11.63 -25.87
C GLY A 30 -9.08 -11.26 -24.89
N MET A 31 -10.01 -12.19 -24.65
CA MET A 31 -11.07 -12.00 -23.63
C MET A 31 -10.56 -12.23 -22.20
N LEU A 32 -9.61 -13.14 -22.00
CA LEU A 32 -9.07 -13.49 -20.67
C LEU A 32 -8.09 -12.44 -20.12
N LEU A 33 -7.25 -11.82 -20.96
CA LEU A 33 -6.23 -10.86 -20.52
C LEU A 33 -6.80 -9.66 -19.74
N PRO A 34 -7.88 -8.97 -20.20
CA PRO A 34 -8.51 -7.88 -19.42
C PRO A 34 -9.14 -8.34 -18.10
N ALA A 35 -9.65 -9.57 -18.03
CA ALA A 35 -10.18 -10.15 -16.81
C ALA A 35 -9.06 -10.49 -15.81
N LEU A 36 -7.98 -11.11 -16.29
CA LEU A 36 -6.80 -11.46 -15.49
C LEU A 36 -6.07 -10.22 -14.96
N ALA A 37 -5.96 -9.14 -15.76
CA ALA A 37 -5.41 -7.87 -15.30
C ALA A 37 -6.23 -7.28 -14.13
N LYS A 38 -7.57 -7.25 -14.25
CA LYS A 38 -8.48 -6.80 -13.18
C LYS A 38 -8.39 -7.69 -11.93
N ALA A 39 -8.30 -9.00 -12.10
CA ALA A 39 -8.13 -9.95 -11.00
C ALA A 39 -6.77 -9.76 -10.28
N LYS A 40 -5.68 -9.59 -11.02
CA LYS A 40 -4.34 -9.31 -10.47
C LYS A 40 -4.30 -7.99 -9.69
N GLY A 41 -4.97 -6.95 -10.19
CA GLY A 41 -5.13 -5.68 -9.48
C GLY A 41 -5.85 -5.86 -8.12
N LYS A 42 -6.99 -6.56 -8.11
CA LYS A 42 -7.70 -6.89 -6.85
C LYS A 42 -6.86 -7.77 -5.91
N ALA A 43 -6.12 -8.75 -6.42
CA ALA A 43 -5.26 -9.60 -5.61
C ALA A 43 -4.16 -8.78 -4.90
N LYS A 44 -3.52 -7.82 -5.60
CA LYS A 44 -2.61 -6.87 -4.97
C LYS A 44 -3.31 -6.07 -3.87
N GLN A 45 -4.50 -5.52 -4.12
CA GLN A 45 -5.25 -4.75 -3.12
C GLN A 45 -5.53 -5.57 -1.86
N VAL A 46 -6.04 -6.80 -1.99
CA VAL A 46 -6.30 -7.69 -0.85
C VAL A 46 -5.01 -7.96 -0.06
N GLN A 47 -3.89 -8.21 -0.76
CA GLN A 47 -2.59 -8.38 -0.12
C GLN A 47 -2.12 -7.12 0.63
N CYS A 48 -2.29 -5.92 0.04
CA CYS A 48 -1.92 -4.65 0.71
C CYS A 48 -2.70 -4.41 2.00
N VAL A 49 -4.02 -4.62 2.00
CA VAL A 49 -4.83 -4.49 3.22
C VAL A 49 -4.41 -5.54 4.26
N ASN A 50 -4.09 -6.77 3.82
CA ASN A 50 -3.66 -7.82 4.73
C ASN A 50 -2.28 -7.55 5.35
N ASN A 51 -1.31 -7.05 4.57
CA ASN A 51 -0.02 -6.55 5.04
C ASN A 51 -0.21 -5.45 6.11
N VAL A 52 -1.01 -4.43 5.78
CA VAL A 52 -1.29 -3.29 6.66
C VAL A 52 -1.96 -3.74 7.96
N LYS A 53 -2.87 -4.74 7.93
CA LYS A 53 -3.45 -5.31 9.15
C LYS A 53 -2.47 -6.16 9.96
N GLN A 54 -1.54 -6.88 9.33
CA GLN A 54 -0.49 -7.63 10.04
C GLN A 54 0.50 -6.69 10.74
N ILE A 55 0.93 -5.62 10.08
CA ILE A 55 1.80 -4.60 10.66
C ILE A 55 1.06 -3.79 11.73
N GLY A 56 -0.23 -3.51 11.51
CA GLY A 56 -1.12 -2.87 12.49
C GLY A 56 -1.28 -3.69 13.77
N LEU A 57 -1.36 -5.02 13.66
CA LEU A 57 -1.30 -5.92 14.82
C LEU A 57 0.05 -5.82 15.56
N ALA A 58 1.17 -5.74 14.83
CA ALA A 58 2.49 -5.54 15.44
C ALA A 58 2.57 -4.22 16.24
N PHE A 59 1.96 -3.12 15.75
CA PHE A 59 1.79 -1.90 16.55
C PHE A 59 0.96 -2.15 17.81
N LYS A 60 -0.22 -2.79 17.71
CA LYS A 60 -1.08 -3.01 18.88
C LYS A 60 -0.45 -3.90 19.95
N VAL A 61 0.38 -4.89 19.56
CA VAL A 61 1.17 -5.67 20.55
C VAL A 61 2.30 -4.84 21.15
N TYR A 62 3.04 -4.06 20.34
CA TYR A 62 4.06 -3.13 20.84
C TYR A 62 3.47 -2.15 21.86
N ASN A 63 2.35 -1.51 21.54
CA ASN A 63 1.68 -0.55 22.42
C ASN A 63 1.22 -1.22 23.74
N GLY A 64 0.89 -2.52 23.73
CA GLY A 64 0.59 -3.29 24.94
C GLY A 64 1.82 -3.54 25.84
N ASP A 65 2.99 -3.77 25.25
CA ASP A 65 4.25 -3.95 25.98
C ASP A 65 4.85 -2.62 26.49
N PHE A 66 4.53 -1.49 25.84
CA PHE A 66 5.19 -0.19 26.04
C PHE A 66 4.25 0.93 26.52
N ASP A 67 3.31 0.65 27.42
CA ASP A 67 2.48 1.68 28.09
C ASP A 67 1.73 2.59 27.08
N GLU A 68 1.11 1.96 26.09
CA GLU A 68 0.42 2.57 24.92
C GLU A 68 1.30 3.39 23.97
N LEU A 69 2.59 3.56 24.26
CA LEU A 69 3.50 4.37 23.44
C LEU A 69 3.74 3.73 22.07
N TYR A 70 3.66 4.54 21.02
CA TYR A 70 4.09 4.14 19.69
C TYR A 70 5.63 4.07 19.59
N PRO A 71 6.18 3.24 18.68
CA PRO A 71 7.62 3.01 18.57
C PRO A 71 8.50 4.25 18.47
N ILE A 72 9.58 4.27 19.25
CA ILE A 72 10.64 5.27 19.16
C ILE A 72 11.71 4.77 18.19
N HIS A 73 12.07 5.57 17.18
CA HIS A 73 13.04 5.18 16.15
C HIS A 73 13.78 6.39 15.53
N THR A 74 14.93 6.14 14.90
CA THR A 74 16.00 7.15 14.69
C THR A 74 15.96 7.90 13.36
N GLN A 75 15.13 7.43 12.43
CA GLN A 75 14.96 7.96 11.08
C GLN A 75 13.47 7.97 10.73
N TRP A 76 13.12 8.53 9.58
CA TRP A 76 11.72 8.64 9.15
C TRP A 76 11.06 7.31 8.71
N ASN A 77 11.79 6.18 8.64
CA ASN A 77 11.26 4.87 8.21
C ASN A 77 11.91 3.60 8.82
N ASP A 78 12.71 3.71 9.87
CA ASP A 78 13.41 2.57 10.51
C ASP A 78 12.57 1.83 11.56
N TRP A 79 11.26 2.05 11.60
CA TRP A 79 10.31 1.44 12.55
C TRP A 79 10.06 -0.06 12.32
N GLY A 80 10.24 -0.55 11.08
CA GLY A 80 10.09 -1.97 10.71
C GLY A 80 10.60 -2.30 9.30
N GLY A 81 10.47 -3.58 8.91
CA GLY A 81 10.89 -4.08 7.60
C GLY A 81 12.36 -4.53 7.53
N LYS A 82 12.84 -4.89 6.34
CA LYS A 82 14.21 -5.43 6.17
C LYS A 82 15.27 -4.32 6.16
N GLN A 83 16.56 -4.67 6.21
CA GLN A 83 17.61 -3.72 5.83
C GLN A 83 17.45 -3.34 4.34
N GLY A 84 17.51 -2.05 4.05
CA GLY A 84 17.45 -1.48 2.71
C GLY A 84 18.84 -1.16 2.14
N THR A 85 18.88 -0.44 1.03
CA THR A 85 20.12 -0.04 0.33
C THR A 85 20.31 1.48 0.21
N SER A 86 19.48 2.31 0.85
CA SER A 86 19.57 3.77 0.71
C SER A 86 20.72 4.37 1.53
N ALA A 87 21.66 4.98 0.80
CA ALA A 87 22.82 5.68 1.34
C ALA A 87 22.52 7.18 1.63
N PRO A 88 23.44 7.94 2.24
CA PRO A 88 23.31 9.40 2.38
C PRO A 88 22.97 10.09 1.04
N PRO A 89 22.11 11.12 1.03
CA PRO A 89 21.59 11.87 2.18
C PRO A 89 20.43 11.17 2.94
N ASN A 90 20.00 9.98 2.53
CA ASN A 90 18.85 9.29 3.12
C ASN A 90 19.24 7.91 3.69
N PRO A 91 19.88 7.86 4.88
CA PRO A 91 20.53 6.66 5.40
C PRO A 91 19.59 5.59 6.00
N VAL A 92 18.26 5.77 5.93
CA VAL A 92 17.29 4.89 6.61
C VAL A 92 17.38 3.42 6.19
N GLY A 93 17.73 3.15 4.92
CA GLY A 93 17.96 1.80 4.41
C GLY A 93 19.08 1.07 5.16
N ASN A 94 20.14 1.79 5.55
CA ASN A 94 21.29 1.21 6.24
C ASN A 94 20.96 0.66 7.64
N ILE A 95 19.84 1.09 8.27
CA ILE A 95 19.43 0.57 9.58
C ILE A 95 19.05 -0.92 9.45
N VAL A 96 19.85 -1.77 10.09
CA VAL A 96 19.67 -3.23 10.14
C VAL A 96 18.28 -3.59 10.69
N ASP A 97 17.72 -4.68 10.18
CA ASP A 97 16.39 -5.18 10.53
C ASP A 97 16.25 -5.49 12.04
N THR A 98 17.29 -6.04 12.67
CA THR A 98 17.30 -6.32 14.12
C THR A 98 17.21 -5.08 15.00
N SER A 99 17.49 -3.88 14.47
CA SER A 99 17.37 -2.61 15.21
C SER A 99 16.01 -1.93 15.03
N ARG A 100 15.10 -2.49 14.21
CA ARG A 100 13.80 -1.88 13.90
C ARG A 100 12.73 -2.37 14.88
N PRO A 101 12.08 -1.49 15.68
CA PRO A 101 11.32 -1.89 16.86
C PRO A 101 10.17 -2.88 16.58
N LEU A 102 9.41 -2.74 15.50
CA LEU A 102 8.29 -3.65 15.21
C LEU A 102 8.70 -5.01 14.64
N ASN A 103 9.95 -5.23 14.25
CA ASN A 103 10.37 -6.52 13.71
C ASN A 103 10.33 -7.64 14.76
N ARG A 104 10.42 -7.32 16.05
CA ARG A 104 10.18 -8.27 17.14
C ARG A 104 8.72 -8.75 17.25
N TYR A 105 7.79 -7.92 16.75
CA TYR A 105 6.35 -8.11 16.84
C TYR A 105 5.72 -8.52 15.50
N SER A 106 6.53 -8.66 14.45
CA SER A 106 6.11 -8.98 13.08
C SER A 106 6.56 -10.39 12.70
N ALA A 107 5.67 -11.20 12.13
CA ALA A 107 5.98 -12.59 11.77
C ALA A 107 6.99 -12.74 10.60
N ASP A 108 7.09 -11.74 9.72
CA ASP A 108 8.01 -11.72 8.57
C ASP A 108 8.24 -10.27 8.12
N THR A 109 9.47 -9.91 7.76
CA THR A 109 9.77 -8.58 7.18
C THR A 109 9.12 -8.39 5.81
N LYS A 110 8.77 -9.47 5.09
CA LYS A 110 8.07 -9.40 3.80
C LYS A 110 6.67 -8.77 3.88
N SER A 111 6.04 -8.73 5.06
CA SER A 111 4.75 -8.01 5.24
C SER A 111 4.91 -6.51 4.95
N TYR A 112 6.09 -5.93 5.20
CA TYR A 112 6.42 -4.54 4.92
C TYR A 112 6.60 -4.23 3.42
N ARG A 113 6.42 -5.21 2.53
CA ARG A 113 6.48 -5.02 1.07
C ARG A 113 5.09 -4.90 0.46
N CYS A 114 4.75 -3.73 -0.03
CA CYS A 114 3.58 -3.52 -0.87
C CYS A 114 3.81 -4.15 -2.26
N PRO A 115 2.95 -5.06 -2.75
CA PRO A 115 3.07 -5.65 -4.10
C PRO A 115 2.87 -4.64 -5.24
N SER A 116 2.47 -3.39 -4.96
CA SER A 116 2.40 -2.28 -5.93
C SER A 116 3.49 -1.23 -5.76
N ASP A 117 4.46 -1.43 -4.86
CA ASP A 117 5.57 -0.50 -4.63
C ASP A 117 6.36 -0.22 -5.93
N ALA A 118 6.15 0.98 -6.47
CA ALA A 118 6.83 1.53 -7.64
C ALA A 118 7.93 2.55 -7.26
N GLY A 119 8.29 2.62 -5.97
CA GLY A 119 9.39 3.45 -5.47
C GLY A 119 9.07 4.92 -5.18
N ASP A 120 10.12 5.73 -5.12
CA ASP A 120 10.10 7.17 -4.80
C ASP A 120 10.54 7.98 -6.02
N ALA A 121 9.61 8.73 -6.61
CA ALA A 121 9.89 9.64 -7.72
C ALA A 121 10.87 10.77 -7.35
N VAL A 122 10.88 11.21 -6.08
CA VAL A 122 11.64 12.39 -5.61
C VAL A 122 13.12 12.06 -5.40
N TRP A 123 13.42 10.87 -4.87
CA TRP A 123 14.78 10.35 -4.72
C TRP A 123 15.18 9.37 -5.85
N ASN A 124 14.36 9.22 -6.89
CA ASN A 124 14.55 8.29 -8.01
C ASN A 124 14.83 6.83 -7.58
N MET A 125 14.17 6.37 -6.51
CA MET A 125 14.26 5.00 -6.05
C MET A 125 13.25 4.14 -6.80
N LYS A 126 13.66 2.97 -7.31
CA LYS A 126 12.78 2.07 -8.08
C LYS A 126 11.82 1.22 -7.23
N ASN A 127 12.10 1.09 -5.93
CA ASN A 127 11.28 0.35 -4.97
C ASN A 127 11.64 0.79 -3.54
N CYS A 128 10.66 1.13 -2.72
CA CYS A 128 10.86 1.64 -1.36
C CYS A 128 11.17 0.55 -0.34
N TYR A 129 10.61 -0.66 -0.49
CA TYR A 129 11.01 -1.81 0.33
C TYR A 129 12.48 -2.19 0.13
N ASP A 130 13.00 -2.05 -1.10
CA ASP A 130 14.42 -2.31 -1.37
C ASP A 130 15.33 -1.14 -0.97
N ALA A 131 14.96 0.10 -1.25
CA ALA A 131 15.74 1.28 -0.84
C ALA A 131 15.72 1.49 0.69
N TYR A 132 14.55 1.57 1.31
CA TYR A 132 14.36 2.01 2.70
C TYR A 132 14.09 0.86 3.68
N GLY A 133 13.75 -0.34 3.16
CA GLY A 133 13.42 -1.52 3.97
C GLY A 133 11.92 -1.76 4.20
N SER A 134 11.09 -0.74 3.91
CA SER A 134 9.63 -0.78 4.03
C SER A 134 8.98 -0.01 2.89
N SER A 135 7.97 -0.61 2.25
CA SER A 135 7.05 0.10 1.35
C SER A 135 6.09 1.02 2.09
N TYR A 136 5.91 0.80 3.39
CA TYR A 136 5.01 1.55 4.26
C TYR A 136 5.79 2.60 5.06
N SER A 137 5.10 3.67 5.48
CA SER A 137 5.63 4.73 6.34
C SER A 137 4.61 5.21 7.37
N VAL A 138 5.06 5.31 8.62
CA VAL A 138 4.42 6.12 9.68
C VAL A 138 4.58 7.62 9.40
N GLN A 139 3.86 8.42 10.17
CA GLN A 139 4.16 9.83 10.33
C GLN A 139 5.10 10.02 11.55
N TRP A 140 6.34 10.40 11.27
CA TRP A 140 7.42 10.50 12.25
C TRP A 140 7.82 11.95 12.51
N ASN A 141 7.86 12.34 13.80
CA ASN A 141 8.48 13.54 14.36
C ASN A 141 8.03 14.89 13.75
N THR A 142 7.03 14.91 12.87
CA THR A 142 6.44 16.10 12.23
C THR A 142 4.99 15.85 11.84
N ASP A 143 4.09 16.72 12.29
CA ASP A 143 2.72 16.79 11.79
C ASP A 143 2.71 17.32 10.36
N ARG A 144 1.84 16.78 9.51
CA ARG A 144 1.70 17.12 8.08
C ARG A 144 0.30 16.78 7.59
N TYR A 145 -0.21 17.55 6.64
CA TYR A 145 -1.54 17.34 6.02
C TYR A 145 -2.69 17.31 7.05
N GLN A 146 -2.52 18.03 8.17
CA GLN A 146 -3.42 18.02 9.34
C GLN A 146 -3.53 16.68 10.09
N THR A 147 -2.70 15.68 9.75
CA THR A 147 -2.58 14.42 10.50
C THR A 147 -1.54 14.60 11.61
N LEU A 148 -1.87 14.15 12.83
CA LEU A 148 -0.98 14.13 14.00
C LEU A 148 0.01 12.95 13.94
N HIS A 149 1.30 13.22 14.16
CA HIS A 149 2.36 12.20 14.15
C HIS A 149 2.20 11.13 15.23
N VAL A 150 2.62 9.91 14.90
CA VAL A 150 2.49 8.75 15.78
C VAL A 150 3.82 8.37 16.45
N THR A 151 4.94 8.47 15.72
CA THR A 151 6.27 8.08 16.23
C THR A 151 7.25 9.24 16.25
N ALA A 152 8.33 9.13 17.00
CA ALA A 152 9.40 10.12 17.06
C ALA A 152 10.75 9.52 17.48
N THR A 153 11.76 10.39 17.58
CA THR A 153 13.12 10.04 18.06
C THR A 153 13.22 9.96 19.59
N THR A 154 12.20 10.43 20.34
CA THR A 154 12.22 10.47 21.81
C THR A 154 10.86 10.11 22.41
N ILE A 155 10.87 9.63 23.66
CA ILE A 155 9.65 9.25 24.41
C ILE A 155 8.67 10.41 24.62
N ASN A 156 9.17 11.65 24.73
CA ASN A 156 8.33 12.84 24.89
C ASN A 156 7.77 13.39 23.56
N GLY A 157 8.16 12.80 22.43
CA GLY A 157 7.63 13.14 21.10
C GLY A 157 6.84 12.02 20.44
N THR A 158 6.79 10.82 21.03
CA THR A 158 5.98 9.70 20.50
C THR A 158 4.56 9.78 21.07
N SER A 159 3.56 9.42 20.27
CA SER A 159 2.16 9.46 20.71
C SER A 159 1.78 8.20 21.50
N ARG A 160 0.64 8.27 22.20
CA ARG A 160 0.00 7.14 22.89
C ARG A 160 -1.32 6.77 22.21
N ASP A 161 -1.68 5.49 22.24
CA ASP A 161 -2.92 5.00 21.64
C ASP A 161 -4.19 5.68 22.19
N SER A 162 -4.24 5.92 23.51
CA SER A 162 -5.33 6.67 24.16
C SER A 162 -5.51 8.11 23.68
N ALA A 163 -4.46 8.77 23.16
CA ALA A 163 -4.57 10.12 22.62
C ALA A 163 -5.49 10.18 21.38
N PHE A 164 -5.76 9.03 20.75
CA PHE A 164 -6.57 8.92 19.55
C PHE A 164 -8.02 8.49 19.81
N ALA A 165 -8.38 8.24 21.07
CA ALA A 165 -9.70 7.75 21.48
C ALA A 165 -10.87 8.69 21.13
N ALA A 166 -10.59 9.96 20.83
CA ALA A 166 -11.60 10.92 20.38
C ALA A 166 -12.14 10.63 18.96
N SER A 167 -11.31 10.12 18.04
CA SER A 167 -11.70 9.81 16.66
C SER A 167 -10.91 8.61 16.08
N PRO A 168 -10.93 7.42 16.72
CA PRO A 168 -10.01 6.34 16.36
C PRO A 168 -10.28 5.74 14.97
N THR A 169 -11.50 5.90 14.45
CA THR A 169 -11.91 5.46 13.11
C THR A 169 -11.42 6.38 11.98
N THR A 170 -10.99 7.60 12.28
CA THR A 170 -10.41 8.54 11.31
C THR A 170 -8.93 8.79 11.54
N LYS A 171 -8.40 8.51 12.75
CA LYS A 171 -6.98 8.65 13.04
C LYS A 171 -6.13 7.70 12.19
N LEU A 172 -5.31 8.25 11.30
CA LEU A 172 -4.27 7.53 10.57
C LEU A 172 -3.07 7.23 11.45
N ILE A 173 -2.51 6.03 11.28
CA ILE A 173 -1.25 5.61 11.91
C ILE A 173 -0.13 5.52 10.86
N PHE A 174 -0.36 4.77 9.79
CA PHE A 174 0.61 4.59 8.71
C PHE A 174 -0.08 4.21 7.38
N GLY A 175 0.67 4.25 6.29
CA GLY A 175 0.22 3.84 4.96
C GLY A 175 1.37 3.49 4.03
N ASP A 176 1.09 3.22 2.76
CA ASP A 176 2.15 3.14 1.73
C ASP A 176 2.97 4.45 1.66
N TYR A 177 4.24 4.35 1.28
CA TYR A 177 5.21 5.46 1.27
C TYR A 177 4.75 6.70 0.49
N ILE A 178 4.08 6.51 -0.65
CA ILE A 178 3.45 7.57 -1.46
C ILE A 178 2.29 8.31 -0.76
N TRP A 179 2.02 7.99 0.51
CA TRP A 179 1.29 8.86 1.41
C TRP A 179 2.10 10.11 1.78
N HIS A 180 3.23 10.02 2.50
CA HIS A 180 3.89 11.24 3.00
C HIS A 180 4.74 11.96 1.93
N ARG A 181 4.74 11.46 0.69
CA ARG A 181 5.63 11.87 -0.39
C ARG A 181 4.86 12.35 -1.62
N ASP A 182 5.06 13.63 -1.96
CA ASP A 182 4.58 14.33 -3.18
C ASP A 182 3.33 13.71 -3.80
N ARG A 183 2.19 13.82 -3.09
CA ARG A 183 0.92 13.11 -3.36
C ARG A 183 0.25 13.41 -4.73
N ASN A 184 0.92 14.14 -5.63
CA ASN A 184 0.38 14.83 -6.81
C ASN A 184 -0.17 13.89 -7.89
N THR A 185 -1.49 13.91 -8.08
CA THR A 185 -2.22 13.11 -9.08
C THR A 185 -1.77 13.30 -10.54
N LEU A 186 -1.10 14.42 -10.86
CA LEU A 186 -0.55 14.66 -12.20
C LEU A 186 0.76 13.90 -12.46
N LEU A 187 1.38 13.36 -11.42
CA LEU A 187 2.61 12.56 -11.51
C LEU A 187 2.28 11.08 -11.36
N THR A 188 2.14 10.38 -12.49
CA THR A 188 1.84 8.93 -12.54
C THR A 188 2.87 8.07 -11.79
N ALA A 189 4.12 8.54 -11.64
CA ALA A 189 5.15 7.93 -10.82
C ALA A 189 4.82 7.88 -9.31
N THR A 190 3.79 8.60 -8.85
CA THR A 190 3.32 8.66 -7.45
C THR A 190 1.99 7.92 -7.24
N GLU A 191 1.48 7.23 -8.26
CA GLU A 191 0.29 6.38 -8.21
C GLU A 191 0.69 4.89 -8.20
N TRP A 192 0.95 4.33 -7.02
CA TRP A 192 1.17 2.88 -6.87
C TRP A 192 -0.12 2.09 -7.11
N HIS A 193 -1.29 2.62 -6.74
CA HIS A 193 -2.59 1.96 -6.96
C HIS A 193 -3.59 2.88 -7.65
N ASN A 194 -3.78 2.64 -8.95
CA ASN A 194 -4.94 3.11 -9.68
C ASN A 194 -6.09 2.10 -9.52
N TYR A 195 -7.27 2.57 -9.09
CA TYR A 195 -8.50 1.79 -9.11
C TYR A 195 -9.59 2.54 -9.89
N ARG A 196 -9.86 2.10 -11.12
CA ARG A 196 -10.87 2.68 -12.03
C ARG A 196 -10.63 4.18 -12.36
N GLY A 197 -9.38 4.63 -12.36
CA GLY A 197 -9.02 6.05 -12.52
C GLY A 197 -8.96 6.83 -11.20
N GLU A 198 -9.17 6.18 -10.05
CA GLU A 198 -8.94 6.78 -8.74
C GLU A 198 -7.61 6.31 -8.15
N ARG A 199 -6.72 7.25 -7.83
CA ARG A 199 -5.58 7.03 -6.94
C ARG A 199 -6.11 6.68 -5.55
N ARG A 200 -5.60 5.59 -4.96
CA ARG A 200 -5.95 5.15 -3.59
C ARG A 200 -4.70 4.66 -2.85
N VAL A 201 -4.73 4.77 -1.53
CA VAL A 201 -3.61 4.38 -0.66
C VAL A 201 -4.10 3.40 0.40
N PRO A 202 -3.42 2.25 0.63
CA PRO A 202 -3.74 1.38 1.75
C PRO A 202 -3.22 2.01 3.06
N LEU A 203 -4.12 2.24 4.01
CA LEU A 203 -3.84 2.91 5.30
C LEU A 203 -4.28 2.05 6.50
N PHE A 204 -3.66 2.27 7.65
CA PHE A 204 -4.08 1.73 8.95
C PHE A 204 -4.60 2.83 9.87
N PHE A 205 -5.66 2.51 10.62
CA PHE A 205 -6.36 3.44 11.51
C PHE A 205 -6.24 3.01 12.98
N ALA A 206 -6.41 3.96 13.91
CA ALA A 206 -6.19 3.71 15.34
C ALA A 206 -7.19 2.72 15.96
N ASP A 207 -8.39 2.57 15.38
CA ASP A 207 -9.37 1.52 15.76
C ASP A 207 -8.95 0.09 15.38
N GLY A 208 -7.88 -0.07 14.60
CA GLY A 208 -7.39 -1.37 14.12
C GLY A 208 -7.90 -1.78 12.73
N HIS A 209 -8.71 -0.97 12.05
CA HIS A 209 -9.07 -1.24 10.66
C HIS A 209 -7.99 -0.76 9.67
N GLY A 210 -8.12 -1.23 8.43
CA GLY A 210 -7.27 -0.78 7.34
C GLY A 210 -7.96 -0.96 6.00
N GLU A 211 -7.85 0.04 5.14
CA GLU A 211 -8.62 0.16 3.90
C GLU A 211 -7.88 0.93 2.79
N PHE A 212 -8.47 0.96 1.59
CA PHE A 212 -7.99 1.73 0.44
C PHE A 212 -8.63 3.13 0.39
N PHE A 213 -8.11 3.99 1.25
CA PHE A 213 -8.55 5.38 1.39
C PHE A 213 -8.30 6.18 0.10
N LYS A 214 -9.14 7.20 -0.12
CA LYS A 214 -9.01 8.17 -1.20
C LYS A 214 -9.02 9.58 -0.60
N PHE A 215 -7.95 10.32 -0.78
CA PHE A 215 -7.87 11.70 -0.30
C PHE A 215 -8.69 12.65 -1.19
N PRO A 216 -9.21 13.76 -0.64
CA PRO A 216 -9.73 14.84 -1.47
C PRO A 216 -8.60 15.43 -2.31
N LEU A 217 -8.89 15.73 -3.58
CA LEU A 217 -7.90 16.15 -4.59
C LEU A 217 -6.98 17.30 -4.12
N LEU A 218 -7.51 18.22 -3.28
CA LEU A 218 -6.73 19.28 -2.65
C LEU A 218 -5.53 18.73 -1.85
N TYR A 219 -5.73 17.70 -1.03
CA TYR A 219 -4.69 17.07 -0.22
C TYR A 219 -3.74 16.19 -1.05
N GLU A 220 -4.12 15.83 -2.26
CA GLU A 220 -3.21 15.23 -3.22
C GLU A 220 -2.30 16.28 -3.90
N THR A 221 -2.68 17.57 -3.98
CA THR A 221 -1.79 18.63 -4.48
C THR A 221 -0.93 19.32 -3.40
N TYR A 222 -1.10 18.97 -2.12
CA TYR A 222 -0.16 19.34 -1.05
C TYR A 222 1.20 18.63 -1.24
N GLY A 223 2.07 19.23 -2.04
CA GLY A 223 3.48 18.85 -2.18
C GLY A 223 4.36 19.44 -1.09
N THR A 224 5.63 19.02 -1.07
CA THR A 224 6.69 19.47 -0.15
C THR A 224 6.99 20.98 -0.15
N ALA A 225 6.43 21.75 -1.10
CA ALA A 225 6.60 23.19 -1.24
C ALA A 225 5.42 24.05 -0.75
N THR A 226 4.39 23.46 -0.11
CA THR A 226 3.28 24.23 0.48
C THR A 226 3.75 24.94 1.77
N PRO A 227 3.82 26.30 1.84
CA PRO A 227 4.42 26.99 2.98
C PRO A 227 3.58 26.90 4.26
N THR A 228 2.26 26.84 4.10
CA THR A 228 1.32 26.59 5.17
C THR A 228 1.12 25.08 5.31
N ASN A 229 1.80 24.49 6.30
CA ASN A 229 1.41 23.20 6.85
C ASN A 229 0.36 23.46 7.95
N PRO A 230 -0.95 23.40 7.66
CA PRO A 230 -1.98 23.65 8.66
C PRO A 230 -1.88 22.65 9.82
N PRO A 231 -2.27 23.07 11.04
CA PRO A 231 -2.11 22.22 12.21
C PRO A 231 -2.94 20.94 12.10
N PRO A 232 -2.51 19.88 12.82
CA PRO A 232 -3.37 18.86 13.40
C PRO A 232 -4.88 19.24 13.55
N ASP A 233 -5.81 18.51 12.89
CA ASP A 233 -7.27 18.77 12.89
C ASP A 233 -8.11 17.48 13.05
N VAL A 234 -8.97 17.45 14.09
CA VAL A 234 -9.96 16.39 14.38
C VAL A 234 -11.03 16.21 13.30
N THR A 235 -11.37 17.27 12.56
CA THR A 235 -12.59 17.35 11.72
C THR A 235 -12.39 16.95 10.26
N ASN A 236 -11.13 16.82 9.80
CA ASN A 236 -10.82 16.58 8.39
C ASN A 236 -11.24 15.18 7.87
N GLY A 237 -11.27 14.17 8.74
CA GLY A 237 -11.59 12.78 8.39
C GLY A 237 -10.40 11.83 8.17
N TRP A 238 -9.15 12.26 8.38
CA TRP A 238 -7.91 11.46 8.27
C TRP A 238 -6.82 11.88 9.30
N TRP A 239 -7.30 12.21 10.50
CA TRP A 239 -6.62 12.77 11.67
C TRP A 239 -5.27 12.10 12.04
#